data_AF-A0A1J3JH32-F1
#
_entry.id   AF-A0A1J3JH32-F1
#
_cell.length_a   1.000
_cell.length_b   1.000
_cell.length_c   1.000
_cell.angle_alpha   90.00
_cell.angle_beta   90.00
_cell.angle_gamma   90.00
#
_symmetry.space_group_name_H-M   'P 1'
#
loop_
_entity.id
_entity.type
_entity.pdbx_description
1 polymer ?
#
loop_
_entity_poly.entity_id
_entity_poly.type
_entity_poly.pdbx_seq_one_letter_code
_entity_poly.pdbx_strand_id
1 'polypeptide(L)'
;EEGNTVCNLVSIITLGVKSLSELGMLAARDGGNLVTILNTSWKGVITLLQIDKQMVSEIDIGEIILKLISLIKESLRFAAEAWSSCSVKENVSATEARRVFLPVKFYLINAVKVVALFPSQSSLVLKDIALCVLMISAFKVLLSQQTHVKSAGEVMTNLLEKTTVDLLIALLNSGETTRELRLTLLDSLFVDAQCFSNQISKKQIHDSQAKSALVDILSLSVESATSARVLLLARVVLFQSVIRYSSELEVDAKFAITSKLQWLLDVLTDPEVYSSVLSSQLPVVDGSGKTIIWESMFSALILSLKTLMINLSSSPAWEELETFLLQSLLHPHFLCWQIIMELWCFWVRHATEDLVADMIDKLCTLMMSMSSSETPLCPDSVLRRTTKSVCFLLTHSPKSLTARVYKNISTESRSESAPDAYLALLLEGFPLDFLTDRIKNDAKKQIIADFFHFIENFNEKPSNSSRHTVLGAPVFALSACLRILDTSISEIDTKTLKFVVNLIQKYKNSKDEATRDRYSEILSETLSIISRSEQLYTCQQMDNVIT
;
A
#
# COMPACT_ATOMS: atom_id res chain seq x y z
N GLU A 1 -25.96 48.19 -32.72
CA GLU A 1 -26.31 46.95 -33.45
C GLU A 1 -25.51 45.73 -32.95
N GLU A 2 -24.24 45.87 -32.55
CA GLU A 2 -23.41 44.76 -32.02
C GLU A 2 -23.97 44.04 -30.77
N GLY A 3 -24.68 44.75 -29.88
CA GLY A 3 -25.30 44.12 -28.70
C GLY A 3 -26.48 43.19 -29.00
N ASN A 4 -27.18 43.38 -30.14
CA ASN A 4 -28.37 42.61 -30.49
C ASN A 4 -28.02 41.30 -31.23
N THR A 5 -26.90 41.29 -31.97
CA THR A 5 -26.36 40.09 -32.62
C THR A 5 -25.73 39.10 -31.63
N VAL A 6 -25.07 39.60 -30.57
CA VAL A 6 -24.49 38.76 -29.51
C VAL A 6 -25.57 38.01 -28.71
N CYS A 7 -26.66 38.68 -28.32
CA CYS A 7 -27.78 38.03 -27.61
C CYS A 7 -28.48 36.93 -28.43
N ASN A 8 -28.59 37.13 -29.75
CA ASN A 8 -29.18 36.13 -30.66
C ASN A 8 -28.27 34.90 -30.81
N LEU A 9 -26.95 35.08 -30.84
CA LEU A 9 -26.00 33.98 -30.93
C LEU A 9 -26.00 33.10 -29.66
N VAL A 10 -25.99 33.73 -28.47
CA VAL A 10 -26.10 33.04 -27.17
C VAL A 10 -27.38 32.20 -27.13
N SER A 11 -28.51 32.80 -27.50
CA SER A 11 -29.82 32.11 -27.50
C SER A 11 -29.84 30.90 -28.45
N ILE A 12 -29.24 31.01 -29.64
CA ILE A 12 -29.14 29.91 -30.60
C ILE A 12 -28.25 28.78 -30.06
N ILE A 13 -27.12 29.11 -29.44
CA ILE A 13 -26.20 28.13 -28.84
C ILE A 13 -26.91 27.41 -27.69
N THR A 14 -27.56 28.14 -26.78
CA THR A 14 -28.30 27.57 -25.65
C THR A 14 -29.43 26.64 -26.11
N LEU A 15 -30.24 27.06 -27.07
CA LEU A 15 -31.31 26.23 -27.64
C LEU A 15 -30.75 24.99 -28.34
N GLY A 16 -29.65 25.14 -29.09
CA GLY A 16 -28.97 24.06 -29.78
C GLY A 16 -28.41 23.01 -28.82
N VAL A 17 -27.71 23.44 -27.76
CA VAL A 17 -27.18 22.55 -26.72
C VAL A 17 -28.29 21.80 -26.03
N LYS A 18 -29.37 22.48 -25.63
CA LYS A 18 -30.52 21.83 -24.99
C LYS A 18 -31.17 20.80 -25.90
N SER A 19 -31.51 21.18 -27.13
CA SER A 19 -32.21 20.31 -28.09
C SER A 19 -31.36 19.09 -28.48
N LEU A 20 -30.06 19.28 -28.70
CA LEU A 20 -29.15 18.17 -29.01
C LEU A 20 -28.92 17.27 -27.79
N SER A 21 -28.87 17.83 -26.57
CA SER A 21 -28.78 17.01 -25.35
C SER A 21 -30.02 16.12 -25.18
N GLU A 22 -31.22 16.66 -25.41
CA GLU A 22 -32.48 15.92 -25.35
C GLU A 22 -32.57 14.86 -26.46
N LEU A 23 -32.17 15.22 -27.69
CA LEU A 23 -32.09 14.27 -28.79
C LEU A 23 -31.10 13.14 -28.50
N GLY A 24 -29.96 13.44 -27.89
CA GLY A 24 -28.98 12.47 -27.44
C GLY A 24 -29.54 11.52 -26.38
N MET A 25 -30.28 12.04 -25.40
CA MET A 25 -30.96 11.23 -24.38
C MET A 25 -32.03 10.32 -25.01
N LEU A 26 -32.82 10.82 -25.97
CA LEU A 26 -33.83 10.03 -26.67
C LEU A 26 -33.19 8.94 -27.53
N ALA A 27 -32.11 9.24 -28.25
CA ALA A 27 -31.39 8.28 -29.09
C ALA A 27 -30.72 7.16 -28.27
N ALA A 28 -30.44 7.40 -26.98
CA ALA A 28 -29.90 6.41 -26.06
C ALA A 28 -30.97 5.47 -25.48
N ARG A 29 -32.26 5.81 -25.58
CA ARG A 29 -33.35 4.92 -25.15
C ARG A 29 -33.34 3.61 -25.93
N ASP A 30 -33.84 2.55 -25.32
CA ASP A 30 -33.92 1.21 -25.89
C ASP A 30 -32.56 0.61 -26.29
N GLY A 31 -31.51 0.92 -25.53
CA GLY A 31 -30.17 0.33 -25.72
C GLY A 31 -29.29 1.03 -26.76
N GLY A 32 -29.68 2.22 -27.24
CA GLY A 32 -28.81 3.03 -28.11
C GLY A 32 -28.76 2.58 -29.57
N ASN A 33 -29.83 1.98 -30.09
CA ASN A 33 -29.92 1.49 -31.48
C ASN A 33 -29.71 2.60 -32.53
N LEU A 34 -29.87 3.87 -32.15
CA LEU A 34 -29.68 5.04 -33.00
C LEU A 34 -28.27 5.65 -32.84
N VAL A 35 -27.23 4.83 -32.96
CA VAL A 35 -25.82 5.19 -32.70
C VAL A 35 -25.37 6.45 -33.46
N THR A 36 -25.78 6.61 -34.73
CA THR A 36 -25.43 7.78 -35.53
C THR A 36 -26.03 9.07 -34.97
N ILE A 37 -27.31 9.03 -34.55
CA ILE A 37 -27.99 10.19 -33.97
C ILE A 37 -27.38 10.52 -32.61
N LEU A 38 -27.13 9.50 -31.79
CA LEU A 38 -26.47 9.65 -30.49
C LEU A 38 -25.10 10.33 -30.63
N ASN A 39 -24.26 9.83 -31.55
CA ASN A 39 -22.92 10.36 -31.80
C ASN A 39 -22.95 11.81 -32.29
N THR A 40 -23.80 12.10 -33.28
CA THR A 40 -23.94 13.46 -33.84
C THR A 40 -24.49 14.43 -32.80
N SER A 41 -25.44 14.01 -31.97
CA SER A 41 -26.05 14.84 -30.93
C SER A 41 -25.02 15.27 -29.89
N TRP A 42 -24.32 14.32 -29.27
CA TRP A 42 -23.32 14.63 -28.24
C TRP A 42 -22.09 15.33 -28.80
N LYS A 43 -21.63 15.00 -30.01
CA LYS A 43 -20.57 15.78 -30.67
C LYS A 43 -21.01 17.22 -30.93
N GLY A 44 -22.25 17.41 -31.39
CA GLY A 44 -22.81 18.74 -31.60
C GLY A 44 -22.87 19.56 -30.31
N VAL A 45 -23.30 18.95 -29.19
CA VAL A 45 -23.26 19.59 -27.86
C VAL A 45 -21.84 20.06 -27.53
N ILE A 46 -20.83 19.19 -27.63
CA ILE A 46 -19.43 19.56 -27.33
C ILE A 46 -18.94 20.68 -28.26
N THR A 47 -19.23 20.59 -29.56
CA THR A 47 -18.79 21.61 -30.52
C THR A 47 -19.43 22.96 -30.21
N LEU A 48 -20.72 23.02 -29.89
CA LEU A 48 -21.40 24.25 -29.51
C LEU A 48 -20.82 24.87 -28.23
N LEU A 49 -20.53 24.02 -27.24
CA LEU A 49 -19.89 24.44 -25.99
C LEU A 49 -18.46 24.99 -26.18
N GLN A 50 -17.78 24.64 -27.29
CA GLN A 50 -16.43 25.09 -27.60
C GLN A 50 -16.37 26.43 -28.36
N ILE A 51 -17.48 26.94 -28.89
CA ILE A 51 -17.50 28.14 -29.74
C ILE A 51 -17.05 29.38 -28.98
N ASP A 52 -17.56 29.61 -27.76
CA ASP A 52 -17.09 30.67 -26.88
C ASP A 52 -17.40 30.35 -25.41
N LYS A 53 -16.37 30.17 -24.58
CA LYS A 53 -16.49 29.81 -23.16
C LYS A 53 -17.18 30.90 -22.32
N GLN A 54 -17.09 32.17 -22.70
CA GLN A 54 -17.66 33.29 -21.93
C GLN A 54 -19.15 33.47 -22.19
N MET A 55 -19.61 33.13 -23.40
CA MET A 55 -21.02 33.21 -23.81
C MET A 55 -21.89 32.05 -23.29
N VAL A 56 -21.27 31.01 -22.72
CA VAL A 56 -21.92 29.78 -22.25
C VAL A 56 -22.30 29.84 -20.75
N SER A 57 -22.16 31.01 -20.10
CA SER A 57 -22.53 31.20 -18.68
C SER A 57 -24.02 31.01 -18.37
N GLU A 58 -24.90 31.11 -19.38
CA GLU A 58 -26.34 30.86 -19.25
C GLU A 58 -26.75 29.39 -19.41
N ILE A 59 -25.83 28.52 -19.84
CA ILE A 59 -26.11 27.09 -20.04
C ILE A 59 -25.82 26.33 -18.74
N ASP A 60 -26.78 25.52 -18.28
CA ASP A 60 -26.59 24.64 -17.13
C ASP A 60 -25.68 23.46 -17.51
N ILE A 61 -24.36 23.65 -17.34
CA ILE A 61 -23.36 22.61 -17.58
C ILE A 61 -23.54 21.44 -16.61
N GLY A 62 -24.01 21.70 -15.38
CA GLY A 62 -24.31 20.68 -14.40
C GLY A 62 -25.36 19.69 -14.92
N GLU A 63 -26.45 20.19 -15.51
CA GLU A 63 -27.49 19.37 -16.12
C GLU A 63 -26.93 18.47 -17.25
N ILE A 64 -26.02 18.99 -18.08
CA ILE A 64 -25.39 18.22 -19.17
C ILE A 64 -24.54 17.09 -18.61
N ILE A 65 -23.73 17.36 -17.57
CA ILE A 65 -22.92 16.35 -16.89
C ILE A 65 -23.83 15.28 -16.26
N LEU A 66 -24.89 15.69 -15.57
CA LEU A 66 -25.85 14.77 -14.95
C LEU A 66 -26.56 13.89 -15.98
N LYS A 67 -26.91 14.42 -17.16
CA LYS A 67 -27.45 13.62 -18.28
C LYS A 67 -26.45 12.55 -18.73
N LEU A 68 -25.18 12.90 -18.91
CA LEU A 68 -24.13 11.95 -19.28
C LEU A 68 -23.90 10.88 -18.20
N ILE A 69 -23.86 11.27 -16.92
CA ILE A 69 -23.75 10.36 -15.77
C ILE A 69 -24.95 9.41 -15.72
N SER A 70 -26.16 9.92 -15.96
CA SER A 70 -27.37 9.09 -16.00
C SER A 70 -27.27 8.01 -17.07
N LEU A 71 -26.78 8.34 -18.27
CA LEU A 71 -26.58 7.37 -19.35
C LEU A 71 -25.54 6.30 -19.00
N ILE A 72 -24.43 6.70 -18.35
CA ILE A 72 -23.42 5.77 -17.83
C ILE A 72 -24.05 4.81 -16.80
N LYS A 73 -24.73 5.36 -15.79
CA LYS A 73 -25.36 4.60 -14.71
C LYS A 73 -26.38 3.61 -15.24
N GLU A 74 -27.25 4.06 -16.13
CA GLU A 74 -28.28 3.22 -16.72
C GLU A 74 -27.69 2.08 -17.55
N SER A 75 -26.66 2.36 -18.34
CA SER A 75 -25.96 1.35 -19.15
C SER A 75 -25.29 0.27 -18.28
N LEU A 76 -24.63 0.68 -17.19
CA LEU A 76 -24.01 -0.25 -16.24
C LEU A 76 -25.06 -1.05 -15.46
N ARG A 77 -26.19 -0.42 -15.11
CA ARG A 77 -27.31 -1.09 -14.44
C ARG A 77 -27.91 -2.20 -15.30
N PHE A 78 -28.19 -1.91 -16.57
CA PHE A 78 -28.68 -2.95 -17.48
C PHE A 78 -27.69 -4.11 -17.64
N ALA A 79 -26.39 -3.82 -17.68
CA ALA A 79 -25.36 -4.85 -17.73
C ALA A 79 -25.34 -5.72 -16.46
N ALA A 80 -25.42 -5.08 -15.29
CA ALA A 80 -25.49 -5.75 -14.00
C ALA A 80 -26.70 -6.67 -13.89
N GLU A 81 -27.88 -6.20 -14.28
CA GLU A 81 -29.13 -6.98 -14.30
C GLU A 81 -29.02 -8.17 -15.27
N ALA A 82 -28.53 -7.93 -16.50
CA ALA A 82 -28.36 -8.98 -17.49
C ALA A 82 -27.40 -10.07 -17.00
N TRP A 83 -26.21 -9.69 -16.54
CA TRP A 83 -25.17 -10.66 -16.18
C TRP A 83 -25.41 -11.34 -14.83
N SER A 84 -26.13 -10.71 -13.90
CA SER A 84 -26.55 -11.35 -12.64
C SER A 84 -27.63 -12.42 -12.86
N SER A 85 -28.47 -12.24 -13.88
CA SER A 85 -29.52 -13.19 -14.25
C SER A 85 -29.01 -14.41 -15.03
N CYS A 86 -27.83 -14.31 -15.65
CA CYS A 86 -27.20 -15.41 -16.36
C CYS A 86 -26.84 -16.57 -15.41
N SER A 87 -27.05 -17.81 -15.87
CA SER A 87 -26.64 -18.98 -15.11
C SER A 87 -25.11 -19.02 -15.01
N VAL A 88 -24.56 -19.51 -13.88
CA VAL A 88 -23.10 -19.63 -13.63
C VAL A 88 -22.37 -20.46 -14.72
N LYS A 89 -23.10 -21.17 -15.59
CA LYS A 89 -22.56 -21.96 -16.70
C LYS A 89 -22.31 -21.14 -17.98
N GLU A 90 -22.93 -19.99 -18.15
CA GLU A 90 -22.77 -19.14 -19.34
C GLU A 90 -21.80 -17.99 -19.01
N ASN A 91 -20.58 -18.09 -19.53
CA ASN A 91 -19.60 -17.02 -19.40
C ASN A 91 -19.99 -15.84 -20.29
N VAL A 92 -19.88 -14.62 -19.77
CA VAL A 92 -20.01 -13.41 -20.60
C VAL A 92 -18.87 -13.41 -21.61
N SER A 93 -19.17 -13.17 -22.88
CA SER A 93 -18.13 -13.09 -23.92
C SER A 93 -17.51 -11.68 -23.96
N ALA A 94 -16.23 -11.59 -24.37
CA ALA A 94 -15.57 -10.29 -24.52
C ALA A 94 -16.26 -9.40 -25.57
N THR A 95 -16.89 -9.99 -26.60
CA THR A 95 -17.66 -9.25 -27.60
C THR A 95 -18.91 -8.63 -27.01
N GLU A 96 -19.62 -9.36 -26.17
CA GLU A 96 -20.80 -8.86 -25.47
C GLU A 96 -20.43 -7.74 -24.47
N ALA A 97 -19.39 -7.95 -23.67
CA ALA A 97 -18.89 -6.91 -22.77
C ALA A 97 -18.46 -5.64 -23.53
N ARG A 98 -17.84 -5.77 -24.72
CA ARG A 98 -17.48 -4.61 -25.55
C ARG A 98 -18.70 -3.84 -26.04
N ARG A 99 -19.78 -4.52 -26.43
CA ARG A 99 -21.03 -3.87 -26.86
C ARG A 99 -21.62 -3.00 -25.76
N VAL A 100 -21.56 -3.46 -24.52
CA VAL A 100 -22.02 -2.72 -23.34
C VAL A 100 -21.10 -1.55 -23.00
N PHE A 101 -19.78 -1.77 -22.95
CA PHE A 101 -18.85 -0.76 -22.45
C PHE A 101 -18.44 0.31 -23.46
N LEU A 102 -18.59 0.08 -24.77
CA LEU A 102 -18.28 1.10 -25.79
C LEU A 102 -19.16 2.36 -25.67
N PRO A 103 -20.50 2.26 -25.53
CA PRO A 103 -21.35 3.41 -25.21
C PRO A 103 -20.95 4.11 -23.91
N VAL A 104 -20.66 3.35 -22.84
CA VAL A 104 -20.20 3.91 -21.55
C VAL A 104 -18.92 4.73 -21.73
N LYS A 105 -17.94 4.19 -22.46
CA LYS A 105 -16.71 4.91 -22.81
C LYS A 105 -17.02 6.21 -23.55
N PHE A 106 -17.93 6.17 -24.52
CA PHE A 106 -18.32 7.35 -25.29
C PHE A 106 -18.92 8.43 -24.38
N TYR A 107 -19.82 8.08 -23.48
CA TYR A 107 -20.40 9.05 -22.52
C TYR A 107 -19.35 9.60 -21.57
N LEU A 108 -18.44 8.75 -21.05
CA LEU A 108 -17.34 9.18 -20.19
C LEU A 108 -16.39 10.16 -20.90
N ILE A 109 -16.00 9.89 -22.15
CA ILE A 109 -15.16 10.81 -22.94
C ILE A 109 -15.82 12.18 -23.07
N ASN A 110 -17.13 12.22 -23.34
CA ASN A 110 -17.84 13.49 -23.44
C ASN A 110 -17.93 14.20 -22.07
N ALA A 111 -18.15 13.45 -20.98
CA ALA A 111 -18.15 14.00 -19.63
C ALA A 111 -16.79 14.63 -19.28
N VAL A 112 -15.68 13.92 -19.56
CA VAL A 112 -14.31 14.42 -19.37
C VAL A 112 -14.11 15.74 -20.12
N LYS A 113 -14.55 15.82 -21.38
CA LYS A 113 -14.44 17.04 -22.18
C LYS A 113 -15.23 18.20 -21.58
N VAL A 114 -16.47 17.98 -21.18
CA VAL A 114 -17.31 19.02 -20.57
C VAL A 114 -16.67 19.51 -19.26
N VAL A 115 -16.23 18.58 -18.42
CA VAL A 115 -15.60 18.89 -17.13
C VAL A 115 -14.32 19.69 -17.29
N ALA A 116 -13.45 19.28 -18.23
CA ALA A 116 -12.23 20.00 -18.53
C ALA A 116 -12.48 21.39 -19.15
N LEU A 117 -13.59 21.58 -19.87
CA LEU A 117 -13.94 22.87 -20.48
C LEU A 117 -14.54 23.86 -19.48
N PHE A 118 -15.32 23.38 -18.50
CA PHE A 118 -16.05 24.19 -17.52
C PHE A 118 -15.88 23.71 -16.08
N PRO A 119 -14.66 23.78 -15.50
CA PRO A 119 -14.41 23.17 -14.19
C PRO A 119 -15.16 23.84 -13.04
N SER A 120 -15.32 25.18 -13.08
CA SER A 120 -16.06 25.95 -12.09
C SER A 120 -17.53 25.51 -11.97
N GLN A 121 -18.24 25.36 -13.09
CA GLN A 121 -19.61 24.84 -13.08
C GLN A 121 -19.67 23.34 -12.75
N SER A 122 -18.68 22.56 -13.18
CA SER A 122 -18.59 21.13 -12.86
C SER A 122 -18.46 20.86 -11.37
N SER A 123 -17.89 21.80 -10.61
CA SER A 123 -17.78 21.71 -9.15
C SER A 123 -19.14 21.67 -8.43
N LEU A 124 -20.22 22.16 -9.07
CA LEU A 124 -21.57 22.12 -8.51
C LEU A 124 -22.16 20.70 -8.47
N VAL A 125 -21.70 19.83 -9.37
CA VAL A 125 -22.13 18.42 -9.50
C VAL A 125 -21.00 17.45 -9.13
N LEU A 126 -20.04 17.92 -8.33
CA LEU A 126 -18.85 17.18 -7.91
C LEU A 126 -19.18 15.84 -7.24
N LYS A 127 -20.22 15.84 -6.39
CA LYS A 127 -20.66 14.64 -5.67
C LYS A 127 -21.17 13.57 -6.63
N ASP A 128 -21.92 13.95 -7.66
CA ASP A 128 -22.43 13.03 -8.67
C ASP A 128 -21.30 12.46 -9.53
N ILE A 129 -20.31 13.28 -9.89
CA ILE A 129 -19.11 12.80 -10.59
C ILE A 129 -18.33 11.80 -9.72
N ALA A 130 -18.11 12.13 -8.44
CA ALA A 130 -17.43 11.26 -7.50
C ALA A 130 -18.14 9.91 -7.33
N LEU A 131 -19.47 9.94 -7.17
CA LEU A 131 -20.31 8.74 -7.10
C LEU A 131 -20.25 7.93 -8.40
N CYS A 132 -20.28 8.57 -9.56
CA CYS A 132 -20.18 7.89 -10.85
C CYS A 132 -18.87 7.12 -10.98
N VAL A 133 -17.75 7.76 -10.63
CA VAL A 133 -16.41 7.13 -10.70
C VAL A 133 -16.29 5.99 -9.68
N LEU A 134 -16.78 6.19 -8.46
CA LEU A 134 -16.79 5.14 -7.44
C LEU A 134 -17.65 3.95 -7.85
N MET A 135 -18.80 4.20 -8.48
CA MET A 135 -19.71 3.19 -9.00
C MET A 135 -19.04 2.34 -10.10
N ILE A 136 -18.30 2.97 -11.01
CA ILE A 136 -17.52 2.26 -12.04
C ILE A 136 -16.45 1.38 -11.37
N SER A 137 -15.73 1.91 -10.38
CA SER A 137 -14.73 1.12 -9.65
C SER A 137 -15.35 -0.06 -8.88
N ALA A 138 -16.50 0.15 -8.25
CA ALA A 138 -17.23 -0.90 -7.53
C ALA A 138 -17.71 -2.00 -8.48
N PHE A 139 -18.21 -1.62 -9.65
CA PHE A 139 -18.58 -2.58 -10.68
C PHE A 139 -17.36 -3.41 -11.13
N LYS A 140 -16.20 -2.77 -11.31
CA LYS A 140 -14.93 -3.48 -11.61
C LYS A 140 -14.57 -4.52 -10.54
N VAL A 141 -14.66 -4.17 -9.26
CA VAL A 141 -14.38 -5.09 -8.13
C VAL A 141 -15.32 -6.29 -8.16
N LEU A 142 -16.60 -6.09 -8.47
CA LEU A 142 -17.56 -7.19 -8.53
C LEU A 142 -17.27 -8.14 -9.70
N LEU A 143 -16.91 -7.59 -10.87
CA LEU A 143 -16.52 -8.39 -12.03
C LEU A 143 -15.24 -9.21 -11.78
N SER A 144 -14.32 -8.71 -10.96
CA SER A 144 -13.09 -9.44 -10.65
C SER A 144 -13.29 -10.59 -9.66
N GLN A 145 -14.31 -10.52 -8.81
CA GLN A 145 -14.66 -11.57 -7.85
C GLN A 145 -15.40 -12.75 -8.48
N GLN A 146 -16.03 -12.55 -9.64
CA GLN A 146 -16.91 -13.54 -10.26
C GLN A 146 -16.24 -14.19 -11.48
N THR A 147 -16.09 -15.52 -11.46
CA THR A 147 -15.36 -16.28 -12.49
C THR A 147 -15.99 -16.20 -13.88
N HIS A 148 -17.33 -16.20 -13.97
CA HIS A 148 -18.07 -16.24 -15.24
C HIS A 148 -18.09 -14.89 -16.00
N VAL A 149 -17.68 -13.79 -15.35
CA VAL A 149 -17.63 -12.43 -15.92
C VAL A 149 -16.22 -11.84 -15.99
N LYS A 150 -15.17 -12.67 -15.83
CA LYS A 150 -13.77 -12.22 -15.90
C LYS A 150 -13.42 -11.50 -17.21
N SER A 151 -13.87 -12.02 -18.35
CA SER A 151 -13.72 -11.39 -19.67
C SER A 151 -14.31 -9.97 -19.71
N ALA A 152 -15.42 -9.74 -19.01
CA ALA A 152 -16.03 -8.42 -18.89
C ALA A 152 -15.15 -7.49 -18.04
N GLY A 153 -14.56 -7.99 -16.95
CA GLY A 153 -13.57 -7.25 -16.15
C GLY A 153 -12.34 -6.81 -16.96
N GLU A 154 -11.83 -7.67 -17.85
CA GLU A 154 -10.72 -7.33 -18.75
C GLU A 154 -11.11 -6.24 -19.75
N VAL A 155 -12.27 -6.37 -20.39
CA VAL A 155 -12.76 -5.37 -21.34
C VAL A 155 -13.04 -4.04 -20.65
N MET A 156 -13.62 -4.07 -19.45
CA MET A 156 -13.88 -2.89 -18.65
C MET A 156 -12.57 -2.15 -18.31
N THR A 157 -11.55 -2.88 -17.90
CA THR A 157 -10.22 -2.31 -17.59
C THR A 157 -9.62 -1.65 -18.83
N ASN A 158 -9.66 -2.34 -19.97
CA ASN A 158 -9.13 -1.81 -21.23
C ASN A 158 -9.89 -0.56 -21.70
N LEU A 159 -11.23 -0.56 -21.62
CA LEU A 159 -12.05 0.50 -22.23
C LEU A 159 -12.31 1.69 -21.30
N LEU A 160 -12.54 1.43 -20.00
CA LEU A 160 -13.11 2.41 -19.08
C LEU A 160 -12.14 2.92 -18.01
N GLU A 161 -11.17 2.12 -17.56
CA GLU A 161 -10.34 2.49 -16.40
C GLU A 161 -9.66 3.85 -16.60
N LYS A 162 -8.90 4.01 -17.69
CA LYS A 162 -8.21 5.26 -17.97
C LYS A 162 -9.19 6.44 -18.07
N THR A 163 -10.23 6.33 -18.88
CA THR A 163 -11.19 7.44 -19.07
C THR A 163 -11.95 7.80 -17.79
N THR A 164 -12.16 6.83 -16.90
CA THR A 164 -12.74 7.07 -15.57
C THR A 164 -11.78 7.88 -14.69
N VAL A 165 -10.48 7.58 -14.75
CA VAL A 165 -9.46 8.37 -14.06
C VAL A 165 -9.28 9.74 -14.71
N ASP A 166 -9.30 9.85 -16.04
CA ASP A 166 -9.24 11.12 -16.78
C ASP A 166 -10.36 12.08 -16.34
N LEU A 167 -11.54 11.56 -15.99
CA LEU A 167 -12.66 12.36 -15.48
C LEU A 167 -12.33 12.99 -14.12
N LEU A 168 -11.68 12.25 -13.23
CA LEU A 168 -11.19 12.79 -11.96
C LEU A 168 -10.03 13.76 -12.17
N ILE A 169 -9.08 13.42 -13.06
CA ILE A 169 -7.93 14.27 -13.37
C ILE A 169 -8.39 15.63 -13.93
N ALA A 170 -9.41 15.65 -14.79
CA ALA A 170 -9.97 16.88 -15.33
C ALA A 170 -10.50 17.83 -14.23
N LEU A 171 -11.03 17.28 -13.12
CA LEU A 171 -11.42 18.07 -11.95
C LEU A 171 -10.20 18.50 -11.13
N LEU A 172 -9.28 17.58 -10.86
CA LEU A 172 -8.13 17.81 -9.99
C LEU A 172 -7.12 18.81 -10.59
N ASN A 173 -6.87 18.74 -11.90
CA ASN A 173 -5.91 19.60 -12.59
C ASN A 173 -6.47 20.99 -12.94
N SER A 174 -7.74 21.26 -12.67
CA SER A 174 -8.31 22.56 -13.05
C SER A 174 -7.67 23.70 -12.24
N GLY A 175 -7.01 24.64 -12.90
CA GLY A 175 -6.51 25.87 -12.26
C GLY A 175 -7.60 26.75 -11.65
N GLU A 176 -8.86 26.60 -12.08
CA GLU A 176 -10.03 27.31 -11.52
C GLU A 176 -10.56 26.65 -10.24
N THR A 177 -10.21 25.40 -9.96
CA THR A 177 -10.64 24.72 -8.73
C THR A 177 -9.80 25.19 -7.55
N THR A 178 -10.45 25.64 -6.49
CA THR A 178 -9.75 26.00 -5.26
C THR A 178 -9.15 24.75 -4.62
N ARG A 179 -8.07 24.91 -3.86
CA ARG A 179 -7.47 23.83 -3.07
C ARG A 179 -8.52 23.13 -2.18
N GLU A 180 -9.44 23.88 -1.61
CA GLU A 180 -10.54 23.37 -0.78
C GLU A 180 -11.48 22.44 -1.55
N LEU A 181 -11.83 22.78 -2.80
CA LEU A 181 -12.69 21.94 -3.64
C LEU A 181 -11.99 20.63 -4.02
N ARG A 182 -10.69 20.65 -4.31
CA ARG A 182 -9.90 19.43 -4.57
C ARG A 182 -9.85 18.52 -3.35
N LEU A 183 -9.60 19.08 -2.18
CA LEU A 183 -9.61 18.33 -0.93
C LEU A 183 -11.01 17.76 -0.66
N THR A 184 -12.07 18.55 -0.83
CA THR A 184 -13.46 18.11 -0.66
C THR A 184 -13.81 16.94 -1.61
N LEU A 185 -13.35 16.99 -2.87
CA LEU A 185 -13.51 15.87 -3.81
C LEU A 185 -12.83 14.61 -3.27
N LEU A 186 -11.57 14.72 -2.88
CA LEU A 186 -10.79 13.59 -2.38
C LEU A 186 -11.34 13.06 -1.06
N ASP A 187 -11.81 13.92 -0.16
CA ASP A 187 -12.47 13.55 1.09
C ASP A 187 -13.76 12.77 0.81
N SER A 188 -14.54 13.18 -0.21
CA SER A 188 -15.76 12.48 -0.60
C SER A 188 -15.50 11.08 -1.17
N LEU A 189 -14.37 10.90 -1.87
CA LEU A 189 -13.96 9.63 -2.45
C LEU A 189 -13.25 8.73 -1.42
N PHE A 190 -12.46 9.32 -0.53
CA PHE A 190 -11.52 8.66 0.38
C PHE A 190 -11.81 9.12 1.82
N VAL A 191 -12.98 8.73 2.34
CA VAL A 191 -13.45 9.06 3.69
C VAL A 191 -12.68 8.26 4.74
N ASP A 192 -12.28 8.92 5.83
CA ASP A 192 -11.60 8.31 6.97
C ASP A 192 -12.41 7.19 7.63
N ALA A 193 -11.72 6.13 8.03
CA ALA A 193 -12.30 4.89 8.56
C ALA A 193 -13.25 5.10 9.77
N GLN A 194 -13.08 6.19 10.53
CA GLN A 194 -13.88 6.50 11.72
C GLN A 194 -15.35 6.78 11.43
N CYS A 195 -15.73 7.15 10.20
CA CYS A 195 -17.14 7.36 9.85
C CYS A 195 -17.92 6.05 9.64
N PHE A 196 -17.25 4.90 9.51
CA PHE A 196 -17.91 3.61 9.21
C PHE A 196 -18.34 2.84 10.47
N SER A 197 -17.63 3.02 11.58
CA SER A 197 -17.90 2.26 12.81
C SER A 197 -19.25 2.57 13.45
N ASN A 198 -19.82 3.75 13.16
CA ASN A 198 -21.06 4.22 13.78
C ASN A 198 -22.34 3.75 13.06
N GLN A 199 -22.25 3.07 11.91
CA GLN A 199 -23.43 2.69 11.10
C GLN A 199 -23.65 1.19 10.89
N ILE A 200 -22.75 0.32 11.37
CA ILE A 200 -22.85 -1.13 11.12
C ILE A 200 -23.55 -1.85 12.29
N SER A 201 -24.86 -2.08 12.17
CA SER A 201 -25.53 -3.09 12.98
C SER A 201 -25.12 -4.49 12.50
N LYS A 202 -24.42 -5.26 13.36
CA LYS A 202 -23.98 -6.63 13.07
C LYS A 202 -25.18 -7.55 12.80
N LYS A 203 -25.44 -7.90 11.54
CA LYS A 203 -26.21 -9.10 11.17
C LYS A 203 -25.35 -9.99 10.27
N GLN A 204 -24.97 -11.16 10.79
CA GLN A 204 -24.39 -12.26 10.02
C GLN A 204 -25.42 -12.77 9.00
N ILE A 205 -25.02 -12.90 7.73
CA ILE A 205 -25.81 -13.61 6.71
C ILE A 205 -24.86 -14.49 5.89
N HIS A 206 -25.29 -15.75 5.71
CA HIS A 206 -24.60 -16.82 5.00
C HIS A 206 -24.60 -16.65 3.47
N ASP A 207 -23.41 -16.86 2.87
CA ASP A 207 -22.99 -17.43 1.57
C ASP A 207 -23.90 -17.67 0.34
N SER A 208 -25.05 -16.99 0.16
CA SER A 208 -25.82 -17.12 -1.11
C SER A 208 -26.13 -15.81 -1.85
N GLN A 209 -25.41 -14.72 -1.56
CA GLN A 209 -25.85 -13.35 -1.89
C GLN A 209 -25.13 -12.66 -3.08
N ALA A 210 -24.30 -13.36 -3.84
CA ALA A 210 -23.58 -12.75 -4.98
C ALA A 210 -24.52 -12.26 -6.11
N LYS A 211 -25.74 -12.81 -6.23
CA LYS A 211 -26.69 -12.52 -7.31
C LYS A 211 -27.41 -11.17 -7.18
N SER A 212 -27.61 -10.61 -5.98
CA SER A 212 -28.22 -9.27 -5.82
C SER A 212 -27.19 -8.12 -5.75
N ALA A 213 -25.93 -8.44 -5.43
CA ALA A 213 -24.90 -7.44 -5.14
C ALA A 213 -24.55 -6.50 -6.32
N LEU A 214 -24.62 -6.97 -7.58
CA LEU A 214 -24.31 -6.17 -8.77
C LEU A 214 -25.32 -5.03 -9.00
N VAL A 215 -26.60 -5.27 -8.70
CA VAL A 215 -27.69 -4.30 -8.92
C VAL A 215 -27.86 -3.37 -7.72
N ASP A 216 -27.64 -3.88 -6.50
CA ASP A 216 -27.78 -3.13 -5.25
C ASP A 216 -26.77 -1.97 -5.15
N ILE A 217 -25.55 -2.15 -5.67
CA ILE A 217 -24.50 -1.12 -5.68
C ILE A 217 -24.80 0.00 -6.68
N LEU A 218 -25.45 -0.31 -7.79
CA LEU A 218 -25.86 0.70 -8.78
C LEU A 218 -27.13 1.46 -8.33
N SER A 219 -27.81 0.93 -7.30
CA SER A 219 -29.00 1.51 -6.67
C SER A 219 -28.70 2.21 -5.34
N LEU A 220 -27.41 2.35 -4.98
CA LEU A 220 -26.95 2.83 -3.67
C LEU A 220 -27.58 4.15 -3.23
N SER A 221 -28.60 4.01 -2.37
CA SER A 221 -28.88 4.90 -1.25
C SER A 221 -28.42 4.19 0.04
N VAL A 222 -27.10 4.20 0.25
CA VAL A 222 -26.37 4.11 1.55
C VAL A 222 -26.54 2.90 2.51
N GLU A 223 -27.51 1.97 2.44
CA GLU A 223 -27.76 1.07 3.60
C GLU A 223 -27.67 -0.46 3.37
N SER A 224 -26.50 -1.02 3.01
CA SER A 224 -26.24 -2.46 3.24
C SER A 224 -24.76 -2.80 3.54
N ALA A 225 -24.52 -3.75 4.46
CA ALA A 225 -23.16 -4.11 4.92
C ALA A 225 -22.28 -4.72 3.80
N THR A 226 -22.85 -5.54 2.92
CA THR A 226 -22.15 -6.05 1.72
C THR A 226 -21.80 -4.94 0.74
N SER A 227 -22.68 -3.94 0.58
CA SER A 227 -22.34 -2.75 -0.19
C SER A 227 -21.22 -1.93 0.46
N ALA A 228 -21.17 -1.84 1.79
CA ALA A 228 -20.10 -1.12 2.49
C ALA A 228 -18.71 -1.75 2.23
N ARG A 229 -18.60 -3.08 2.29
CA ARG A 229 -17.33 -3.79 1.98
C ARG A 229 -16.87 -3.57 0.54
N VAL A 230 -17.77 -3.76 -0.43
CA VAL A 230 -17.43 -3.59 -1.86
C VAL A 230 -17.08 -2.13 -2.15
N LEU A 231 -17.73 -1.18 -1.49
CA LEU A 231 -17.40 0.23 -1.60
C LEU A 231 -16.00 0.55 -1.04
N LEU A 232 -15.59 -0.02 0.09
CA LEU A 232 -14.22 0.17 0.60
C LEU A 232 -13.18 -0.37 -0.39
N LEU A 233 -13.41 -1.57 -0.94
CA LEU A 233 -12.54 -2.14 -1.96
C LEU A 233 -12.56 -1.31 -3.25
N ALA A 234 -13.71 -0.81 -3.66
CA ALA A 234 -13.85 0.07 -4.82
C ALA A 234 -13.03 1.35 -4.66
N ARG A 235 -12.97 1.91 -3.45
CA ARG A 235 -12.14 3.08 -3.15
C ARG A 235 -10.66 2.74 -3.21
N VAL A 236 -10.24 1.60 -2.67
CA VAL A 236 -8.83 1.14 -2.78
C VAL A 236 -8.44 0.94 -4.25
N VAL A 237 -9.28 0.28 -5.05
CA VAL A 237 -9.05 0.07 -6.49
C VAL A 237 -9.06 1.39 -7.26
N LEU A 238 -9.95 2.32 -6.90
CA LEU A 238 -9.99 3.64 -7.52
C LEU A 238 -8.71 4.43 -7.19
N PHE A 239 -8.30 4.46 -5.92
CA PHE A 239 -7.08 5.12 -5.48
C PHE A 239 -5.87 4.55 -6.21
N GLN A 240 -5.78 3.21 -6.30
CA GLN A 240 -4.76 2.50 -7.05
C GLN A 240 -4.72 2.95 -8.53
N SER A 241 -5.87 3.02 -9.21
CA SER A 241 -5.94 3.47 -10.60
C SER A 241 -5.52 4.95 -10.73
N VAL A 242 -5.89 5.82 -9.80
CA VAL A 242 -5.47 7.23 -9.81
C VAL A 242 -3.96 7.37 -9.68
N ILE A 243 -3.34 6.68 -8.71
CA ILE A 243 -1.88 6.76 -8.51
C ILE A 243 -1.10 6.12 -9.66
N ARG A 244 -1.67 5.12 -10.36
CA ARG A 244 -1.09 4.54 -11.58
C ARG A 244 -0.97 5.55 -12.72
N TYR A 245 -1.98 6.39 -12.91
CA TYR A 245 -1.98 7.45 -13.94
C TYR A 245 -1.49 8.80 -13.41
N SER A 246 -0.74 8.81 -12.30
CA SER A 246 -0.26 10.03 -11.63
C SER A 246 0.69 10.90 -12.48
N SER A 247 1.20 10.40 -13.61
CA SER A 247 1.99 11.18 -14.55
C SER A 247 1.19 12.31 -15.19
N GLU A 248 -0.13 12.18 -15.26
CA GLU A 248 -1.05 13.16 -15.85
C GLU A 248 -1.54 14.19 -14.83
N LEU A 249 -1.21 14.03 -13.54
CA LEU A 249 -1.57 14.98 -12.49
C LEU A 249 -0.66 16.21 -12.51
N GLU A 250 -1.25 17.39 -12.35
CA GLU A 250 -0.51 18.63 -12.10
C GLU A 250 0.03 18.67 -10.67
N VAL A 251 0.91 19.63 -10.37
CA VAL A 251 1.64 19.71 -9.09
C VAL A 251 0.68 19.76 -7.89
N ASP A 252 -0.35 20.60 -7.94
CA ASP A 252 -1.34 20.70 -6.84
C ASP A 252 -2.14 19.42 -6.66
N ALA A 253 -2.49 18.75 -7.77
CA ALA A 253 -3.20 17.49 -7.74
C ALA A 253 -2.33 16.35 -7.18
N LYS A 254 -1.03 16.35 -7.50
CA LYS A 254 -0.03 15.44 -6.91
C LYS A 254 0.01 15.59 -5.39
N PHE A 255 0.12 16.82 -4.87
CA PHE A 255 0.08 17.06 -3.42
C PHE A 255 -1.21 16.54 -2.78
N ALA A 256 -2.36 16.83 -3.39
CA ALA A 256 -3.65 16.41 -2.87
C ALA A 256 -3.76 14.88 -2.79
N ILE A 257 -3.29 14.15 -3.81
CA ILE A 257 -3.25 12.68 -3.80
C ILE A 257 -2.24 12.14 -2.77
N THR A 258 -1.05 12.72 -2.65
CA THR A 258 -0.04 12.31 -1.65
C THR A 258 -0.59 12.44 -0.22
N SER A 259 -1.38 13.48 0.06
CA SER A 259 -2.02 13.67 1.38
C SER A 259 -3.02 12.55 1.76
N LYS A 260 -3.44 11.73 0.79
CA LYS A 260 -4.36 10.60 0.99
C LYS A 260 -3.66 9.24 1.13
N LEU A 261 -2.33 9.20 1.16
CA LEU A 261 -1.59 7.97 1.41
C LEU A 261 -1.80 7.41 2.82
N GLN A 262 -2.01 8.28 3.82
CA GLN A 262 -2.34 7.83 5.18
C GLN A 262 -3.69 7.10 5.22
N TRP A 263 -4.70 7.68 4.56
CA TRP A 263 -6.01 7.03 4.41
C TRP A 263 -5.89 5.63 3.80
N LEU A 264 -5.01 5.45 2.81
CA LEU A 264 -4.77 4.15 2.20
C LEU A 264 -4.20 3.15 3.22
N LEU A 265 -3.24 3.54 4.07
CA LEU A 265 -2.73 2.63 5.11
C LEU A 265 -3.82 2.29 6.12
N ASP A 266 -4.60 3.27 6.54
CA ASP A 266 -5.66 3.09 7.53
C ASP A 266 -6.73 2.11 7.01
N VAL A 267 -7.19 2.26 5.77
CA VAL A 267 -8.19 1.36 5.18
C VAL A 267 -7.66 -0.05 4.96
N LEU A 268 -6.35 -0.22 4.75
CA LEU A 268 -5.71 -1.54 4.63
C LEU A 268 -5.60 -2.29 5.96
N THR A 269 -5.81 -1.61 7.10
CA THR A 269 -5.90 -2.27 8.41
C THR A 269 -7.28 -2.88 8.68
N ASP A 270 -8.30 -2.51 7.89
CA ASP A 270 -9.61 -3.13 7.99
C ASP A 270 -9.50 -4.64 7.64
N PRO A 271 -10.00 -5.55 8.49
CA PRO A 271 -9.83 -6.99 8.28
C PRO A 271 -10.38 -7.51 6.95
N GLU A 272 -11.49 -6.95 6.47
CA GLU A 272 -12.13 -7.39 5.23
C GLU A 272 -11.37 -6.89 4.00
N VAL A 273 -10.88 -5.65 4.06
CA VAL A 273 -10.02 -5.07 3.03
C VAL A 273 -8.68 -5.80 2.99
N TYR A 274 -8.04 -5.97 4.14
CA TYR A 274 -6.79 -6.71 4.31
C TYR A 274 -6.86 -8.11 3.68
N SER A 275 -7.87 -8.90 4.06
CA SER A 275 -8.05 -10.25 3.53
C SER A 275 -8.27 -10.24 2.01
N SER A 276 -9.05 -9.27 1.50
CA SER A 276 -9.35 -9.18 0.07
C SER A 276 -8.13 -8.77 -0.75
N VAL A 277 -7.32 -7.82 -0.26
CA VAL A 277 -6.08 -7.36 -0.93
C VAL A 277 -5.07 -8.49 -1.08
N LEU A 278 -5.01 -9.41 -0.12
CA LEU A 278 -4.13 -10.57 -0.18
C LEU A 278 -4.66 -11.72 -1.05
N SER A 279 -5.98 -11.89 -1.15
CA SER A 279 -6.58 -13.06 -1.82
C SER A 279 -7.12 -12.79 -3.22
N SER A 280 -7.44 -11.54 -3.55
CA SER A 280 -8.12 -11.17 -4.79
C SER A 280 -7.14 -10.77 -5.90
N GLN A 281 -7.60 -10.95 -7.14
CA GLN A 281 -6.89 -10.52 -8.34
C GLN A 281 -7.67 -9.44 -9.06
N LEU A 282 -6.96 -8.57 -9.77
CA LEU A 282 -7.54 -7.55 -10.63
C LEU A 282 -6.99 -7.67 -12.06
N PRO A 283 -7.83 -7.41 -13.06
CA PRO A 283 -7.34 -7.15 -14.40
C PRO A 283 -6.61 -5.81 -14.41
N VAL A 284 -5.39 -5.83 -14.95
CA VAL A 284 -4.47 -4.69 -15.04
C VAL A 284 -3.90 -4.63 -16.45
N VAL A 285 -3.74 -3.43 -16.99
CA VAL A 285 -3.05 -3.21 -18.25
C VAL A 285 -1.56 -3.43 -18.04
N ASP A 286 -0.93 -4.26 -18.87
CA ASP A 286 0.51 -4.49 -18.85
C ASP A 286 1.30 -3.20 -19.11
N GLY A 287 2.59 -3.18 -18.77
CA GLY A 287 3.46 -2.01 -19.00
C GLY A 287 3.58 -1.61 -20.48
N SER A 288 3.21 -2.49 -21.42
CA SER A 288 3.19 -2.21 -22.86
C SER A 288 1.88 -1.58 -23.36
N GLY A 289 0.83 -1.56 -22.53
CA GLY A 289 -0.49 -1.06 -22.89
C GLY A 289 -1.32 -2.00 -23.78
N LYS A 290 -0.78 -3.16 -24.15
CA LYS A 290 -1.33 -4.03 -25.21
C LYS A 290 -2.03 -5.27 -24.68
N THR A 291 -1.64 -5.74 -23.49
CA THR A 291 -2.20 -6.97 -22.91
C THR A 291 -2.80 -6.71 -21.53
N ILE A 292 -3.87 -7.43 -21.20
CA ILE A 292 -4.47 -7.41 -19.87
C ILE A 292 -3.97 -8.64 -19.13
N ILE A 293 -3.40 -8.42 -17.95
CA ILE A 293 -2.91 -9.46 -17.05
C ILE A 293 -3.72 -9.45 -15.76
N TRP A 294 -3.91 -10.62 -15.17
CA TRP A 294 -4.52 -10.77 -13.86
C TRP A 294 -3.41 -10.80 -12.81
N GLU A 295 -3.30 -9.70 -12.05
CA GLU A 295 -2.33 -9.58 -10.97
C GLU A 295 -3.04 -9.63 -9.61
N SER A 296 -2.31 -10.03 -8.57
CA SER A 296 -2.82 -9.89 -7.20
C SER A 296 -3.07 -8.41 -6.90
N MET A 297 -4.12 -8.11 -6.13
CA MET A 297 -4.42 -6.74 -5.70
C MET A 297 -3.22 -6.10 -5.00
N PHE A 298 -2.53 -6.88 -4.15
CA PHE A 298 -1.30 -6.45 -3.49
C PHE A 298 -0.19 -6.06 -4.47
N SER A 299 0.16 -6.93 -5.43
CA SER A 299 1.20 -6.64 -6.42
C SER A 299 0.86 -5.41 -7.25
N ALA A 300 -0.39 -5.32 -7.70
CA ALA A 300 -0.86 -4.21 -8.52
C ALA A 300 -0.88 -2.89 -7.73
N LEU A 301 -1.13 -2.93 -6.41
CA LEU A 301 -1.04 -1.78 -5.52
C LEU A 301 0.42 -1.32 -5.34
N ILE A 302 1.32 -2.24 -5.01
CA ILE A 302 2.75 -1.96 -4.88
C ILE A 302 3.31 -1.33 -6.15
N LEU A 303 2.98 -1.89 -7.32
CA LEU A 303 3.42 -1.35 -8.60
C LEU A 303 2.93 0.08 -8.81
N SER A 304 1.65 0.35 -8.50
CA SER A 304 1.06 1.68 -8.69
C SER A 304 1.64 2.71 -7.71
N LEU A 305 1.99 2.30 -6.49
CA LEU A 305 2.72 3.14 -5.53
C LEU A 305 4.15 3.43 -6.00
N LYS A 306 4.87 2.44 -6.54
CA LYS A 306 6.20 2.63 -7.15
C LYS A 306 6.13 3.61 -8.33
N THR A 307 5.09 3.51 -9.17
CA THR A 307 4.83 4.48 -10.25
C THR A 307 4.61 5.89 -9.71
N LEU A 308 3.85 6.05 -8.62
CA LEU A 308 3.67 7.34 -7.95
C LEU A 308 5.02 7.89 -7.49
N MET A 309 5.87 7.10 -6.81
CA MET A 309 7.19 7.55 -6.36
C MET A 309 8.03 8.11 -7.51
N ILE A 310 8.05 7.41 -8.66
CA ILE A 310 8.77 7.88 -9.86
C ILE A 310 8.21 9.24 -10.32
N ASN A 311 6.89 9.36 -10.41
CA ASN A 311 6.22 10.57 -10.90
C ASN A 311 6.31 11.76 -9.93
N LEU A 312 6.55 11.50 -8.63
CA LEU A 312 6.76 12.52 -7.60
C LEU A 312 8.23 12.91 -7.45
N SER A 313 9.19 12.07 -7.85
CA SER A 313 10.64 12.30 -7.63
C SER A 313 11.17 13.65 -8.13
N SER A 314 10.56 14.22 -9.18
CA SER A 314 10.93 15.52 -9.76
C SER A 314 10.00 16.67 -9.34
N SER A 315 9.07 16.41 -8.42
CA SER A 315 8.03 17.33 -7.94
C SER A 315 8.29 17.71 -6.48
N PRO A 316 7.92 18.92 -6.05
CA PRO A 316 7.98 19.28 -4.63
C PRO A 316 7.08 18.41 -3.74
N ALA A 317 6.11 17.68 -4.33
CA ALA A 317 5.31 16.69 -3.62
C ALA A 317 6.12 15.45 -3.14
N TRP A 318 7.38 15.31 -3.56
CA TRP A 318 8.30 14.31 -3.02
C TRP A 318 8.51 14.48 -1.51
N GLU A 319 8.64 15.71 -1.01
CA GLU A 319 8.91 15.96 0.41
C GLU A 319 7.78 15.44 1.31
N GLU A 320 6.53 15.60 0.85
CA GLU A 320 5.35 15.06 1.54
C GLU A 320 5.34 13.53 1.54
N LEU A 321 5.69 12.91 0.40
CA LEU A 321 5.81 11.45 0.29
C LEU A 321 6.93 10.91 1.20
N GLU A 322 8.09 11.56 1.21
CA GLU A 322 9.23 11.18 2.06
C GLU A 322 8.84 11.26 3.53
N THR A 323 8.18 12.35 3.93
CA THR A 323 7.66 12.53 5.29
C THR A 323 6.68 11.41 5.68
N PHE A 324 5.73 11.09 4.80
CA PHE A 324 4.80 9.99 4.98
C PHE A 324 5.50 8.63 5.14
N LEU A 325 6.50 8.33 4.30
CA LEU A 325 7.26 7.08 4.34
C LEU A 325 8.09 6.96 5.64
N LEU A 326 8.64 8.07 6.14
CA LEU A 326 9.39 8.12 7.39
C LEU A 326 8.47 7.94 8.60
N GLN A 327 7.33 8.63 8.65
CA GLN A 327 6.34 8.49 9.71
C GLN A 327 5.77 7.07 9.78
N SER A 328 5.67 6.41 8.63
CA SER A 328 5.12 5.05 8.52
C SER A 328 6.18 3.95 8.60
N LEU A 329 7.46 4.27 8.82
CA LEU A 329 8.57 3.31 8.79
C LEU A 329 8.40 2.18 9.83
N LEU A 330 7.76 2.48 10.96
CA LEU A 330 7.55 1.56 12.09
C LEU A 330 6.07 1.20 12.27
N HIS A 331 5.29 1.25 11.18
CA HIS A 331 3.86 1.01 11.21
C HIS A 331 3.52 -0.33 11.89
N PRO A 332 2.57 -0.38 12.84
CA PRO A 332 2.31 -1.58 13.65
C PRO A 332 1.66 -2.72 12.85
N HIS A 333 0.84 -2.37 11.84
CA HIS A 333 0.20 -3.37 10.98
C HIS A 333 1.18 -3.95 9.96
N PHE A 334 1.31 -5.28 9.93
CA PHE A 334 2.27 -6.01 9.08
C PHE A 334 2.16 -5.67 7.59
N LEU A 335 0.95 -5.63 7.03
CA LEU A 335 0.78 -5.32 5.59
C LEU A 335 1.29 -3.93 5.24
N CYS A 336 0.95 -2.95 6.08
CA CYS A 336 1.34 -1.56 5.86
C CYS A 336 2.85 -1.42 6.00
N TRP A 337 3.46 -2.05 7.02
CA TRP A 337 4.91 -2.10 7.15
C TRP A 337 5.58 -2.74 5.92
N GLN A 338 5.07 -3.87 5.42
CA GLN A 338 5.59 -4.49 4.20
C GLN A 338 5.50 -3.59 2.97
N ILE A 339 4.37 -2.87 2.79
CA ILE A 339 4.23 -1.88 1.72
C ILE A 339 5.29 -0.79 1.84
N ILE A 340 5.42 -0.19 3.03
CA ILE A 340 6.38 0.89 3.27
C ILE A 340 7.83 0.42 3.05
N MET A 341 8.18 -0.77 3.54
CA MET A 341 9.51 -1.33 3.32
C MET A 341 9.78 -1.64 1.85
N GLU A 342 8.81 -2.16 1.10
CA GLU A 342 8.93 -2.37 -0.35
C GLU A 342 9.16 -1.06 -1.12
N LEU A 343 8.54 0.04 -0.68
CA LEU A 343 8.74 1.37 -1.27
C LEU A 343 10.12 1.94 -0.93
N TRP A 344 10.57 1.82 0.33
CA TRP A 344 11.93 2.20 0.70
C TRP A 344 12.98 1.37 -0.04
N CYS A 345 12.79 0.07 -0.16
CA CYS A 345 13.70 -0.78 -0.93
C CYS A 345 13.73 -0.43 -2.41
N PHE A 346 12.58 -0.08 -2.99
CA PHE A 346 12.53 0.42 -4.36
C PHE A 346 13.33 1.72 -4.49
N TRP A 347 13.15 2.67 -3.58
CA TRP A 347 13.92 3.91 -3.56
C TRP A 347 15.43 3.63 -3.42
N VAL A 348 15.83 2.79 -2.47
CA VAL A 348 17.24 2.41 -2.23
C VAL A 348 17.92 1.83 -3.46
N ARG A 349 17.20 1.03 -4.26
CA ARG A 349 17.73 0.42 -5.50
C ARG A 349 17.92 1.43 -6.65
N HIS A 350 17.24 2.57 -6.60
CA HIS A 350 17.20 3.54 -7.71
C HIS A 350 17.77 4.92 -7.36
N ALA A 351 17.91 5.25 -6.08
CA ALA A 351 18.55 6.48 -5.61
C ALA A 351 20.08 6.41 -5.73
N THR A 352 20.74 7.56 -5.63
CA THR A 352 22.21 7.62 -5.63
C THR A 352 22.77 7.05 -4.33
N GLU A 353 23.94 6.41 -4.39
CA GLU A 353 24.56 5.77 -3.22
C GLU A 353 24.77 6.75 -2.05
N ASP A 354 25.10 8.01 -2.34
CA ASP A 354 25.27 9.06 -1.33
C ASP A 354 23.97 9.39 -0.57
N LEU A 355 22.84 9.49 -1.27
CA LEU A 355 21.53 9.75 -0.65
C LEU A 355 21.09 8.55 0.20
N VAL A 356 21.30 7.34 -0.31
CA VAL A 356 21.02 6.11 0.44
C VAL A 356 21.88 6.03 1.70
N ALA A 357 23.17 6.37 1.59
CA ALA A 357 24.09 6.35 2.71
C ALA A 357 23.68 7.36 3.80
N ASP A 358 23.31 8.58 3.41
CA ASP A 358 22.86 9.61 4.35
C ASP A 358 21.59 9.19 5.11
N MET A 359 20.61 8.61 4.41
CA MET A 359 19.39 8.10 5.03
C MET A 359 19.66 6.93 5.99
N ILE A 360 20.50 5.97 5.58
CA ILE A 360 20.92 4.85 6.45
C ILE A 360 21.66 5.36 7.69
N ASP A 361 22.55 6.35 7.55
CA ASP A 361 23.29 6.92 8.67
C ASP A 361 22.36 7.66 9.65
N LYS A 362 21.32 8.35 9.16
CA LYS A 362 20.26 8.96 9.99
C LYS A 362 19.48 7.90 10.76
N LEU A 363 19.08 6.81 10.10
CA LEU A 363 18.41 5.68 10.77
C LEU A 363 19.30 5.00 11.81
N CYS A 364 20.60 4.85 11.51
CA CYS A 364 21.56 4.32 12.49
C CYS A 364 21.71 5.26 13.69
N THR A 365 21.72 6.59 13.46
CA THR A 365 21.78 7.58 14.54
C THR A 365 20.53 7.52 15.41
N LEU A 366 19.34 7.37 14.81
CA LEU A 366 18.09 7.15 15.52
C LEU A 366 18.16 5.86 16.35
N MET A 367 18.56 4.74 15.74
CA MET A 367 18.72 3.46 16.44
C MET A 367 19.65 3.56 17.65
N MET A 368 20.79 4.25 17.50
CA MET A 368 21.77 4.49 18.57
C MET A 368 21.23 5.39 19.70
N SER A 369 20.31 6.31 19.42
CA SER A 369 19.68 7.10 20.49
C SER A 369 18.72 6.24 21.31
N MET A 370 18.02 5.29 20.68
CA MET A 370 17.08 4.39 21.35
C MET A 370 17.76 3.31 22.19
N SER A 371 18.96 2.86 21.82
CA SER A 371 19.69 1.83 22.59
C SER A 371 20.11 2.28 23.98
N SER A 372 20.06 3.58 24.27
CA SER A 372 20.28 4.12 25.62
C SER A 372 19.08 3.97 26.56
N SER A 373 17.86 3.83 26.03
CA SER A 373 16.61 3.84 26.80
C SER A 373 15.80 2.55 26.67
N GLU A 374 15.96 1.79 25.58
CA GLU A 374 15.20 0.57 25.31
C GLU A 374 16.07 -0.68 25.32
N THR A 375 15.51 -1.78 25.82
CA THR A 375 16.21 -3.06 25.87
C THR A 375 16.21 -3.77 24.50
N PRO A 376 17.35 -4.27 24.01
CA PRO A 376 17.46 -4.94 22.71
C PRO A 376 16.73 -6.29 22.61
N LEU A 377 16.24 -6.84 23.72
CA LEU A 377 15.61 -8.18 23.73
C LEU A 377 14.09 -8.15 23.67
N CYS A 378 13.46 -6.99 23.80
CA CYS A 378 12.02 -6.84 23.58
C CYS A 378 11.76 -6.70 22.07
N PRO A 379 11.15 -7.68 21.38
CA PRO A 379 10.99 -7.64 19.91
C PRO A 379 10.12 -6.48 19.41
N ASP A 380 9.18 -6.03 20.24
CA ASP A 380 8.27 -4.93 19.93
C ASP A 380 8.82 -3.54 20.26
N SER A 381 10.04 -3.46 20.79
CA SER A 381 10.69 -2.18 21.09
C SER A 381 10.93 -1.39 19.80
N VAL A 382 10.92 -0.06 19.93
CA VAL A 382 11.17 0.84 18.79
C VAL A 382 12.61 0.67 18.30
N LEU A 383 13.56 0.36 19.20
CA LEU A 383 14.90 -0.09 18.86
C LEU A 383 14.85 -1.28 17.89
N ARG A 384 14.20 -2.38 18.29
CA ARG A 384 14.15 -3.62 17.48
C ARG A 384 13.43 -3.42 16.15
N ARG A 385 12.33 -2.66 16.14
CA ARG A 385 11.61 -2.33 14.89
C ARG A 385 12.46 -1.46 13.94
N THR A 386 13.17 -0.47 14.48
CA THR A 386 14.08 0.38 13.68
C THR A 386 15.21 -0.45 13.11
N THR A 387 15.82 -1.29 13.94
CA THR A 387 16.89 -2.19 13.52
C THR A 387 16.45 -3.16 12.44
N LYS A 388 15.25 -3.73 12.56
CA LYS A 388 14.64 -4.58 11.53
C LYS A 388 14.51 -3.86 10.19
N SER A 389 14.01 -2.62 10.20
CA SER A 389 13.93 -1.81 8.98
C SER A 389 15.32 -1.55 8.38
N VAL A 390 16.32 -1.21 9.20
CA VAL A 390 17.71 -1.03 8.73
C VAL A 390 18.26 -2.32 8.10
N CYS A 391 18.15 -3.47 8.78
CA CYS A 391 18.61 -4.75 8.25
C CYS A 391 17.94 -5.08 6.90
N PHE A 392 16.63 -4.89 6.81
CA PHE A 392 15.88 -5.13 5.58
C PHE A 392 16.35 -4.23 4.43
N LEU A 393 16.58 -2.94 4.67
CA LEU A 393 17.14 -2.04 3.65
C LEU A 393 18.53 -2.48 3.21
N LEU A 394 19.39 -2.86 4.15
CA LEU A 394 20.76 -3.31 3.85
C LEU A 394 20.80 -4.56 2.96
N THR A 395 19.84 -5.49 3.10
CA THR A 395 19.75 -6.67 2.21
C THR A 395 19.47 -6.30 0.75
N HIS A 396 18.94 -5.11 0.49
CA HIS A 396 18.60 -4.59 -0.84
C HIS A 396 19.51 -3.44 -1.31
N SER A 397 20.52 -3.10 -0.50
CA SER A 397 21.51 -2.05 -0.76
C SER A 397 22.83 -2.61 -1.33
N PRO A 398 23.69 -1.77 -1.91
CA PRO A 398 25.09 -2.11 -2.16
C PRO A 398 25.80 -2.64 -0.91
N LYS A 399 26.62 -3.69 -1.07
CA LYS A 399 27.36 -4.34 0.03
C LYS A 399 28.27 -3.37 0.80
N SER A 400 28.75 -2.31 0.15
CA SER A 400 29.54 -1.21 0.74
C SER A 400 28.83 -0.57 1.94
N LEU A 401 27.51 -0.40 1.87
CA LEU A 401 26.72 0.20 2.95
C LEU A 401 26.63 -0.69 4.18
N THR A 402 26.58 -2.01 4.00
CA THR A 402 26.62 -2.96 5.13
C THR A 402 27.95 -2.83 5.88
N ALA A 403 29.06 -2.72 5.15
CA ALA A 403 30.38 -2.50 5.77
C ALA A 403 30.47 -1.14 6.48
N ARG A 404 29.86 -0.09 5.93
CA ARG A 404 29.77 1.25 6.55
C ARG A 404 29.00 1.19 7.87
N VAL A 405 27.81 0.58 7.88
CA VAL A 405 26.99 0.42 9.10
C VAL A 405 27.73 -0.40 10.15
N TYR A 406 28.31 -1.53 9.74
CA TYR A 406 29.13 -2.35 10.64
C TYR A 406 30.25 -1.53 11.27
N LYS A 407 31.04 -0.80 10.46
CA LYS A 407 32.15 0.02 10.97
C LYS A 407 31.66 1.13 11.90
N ASN A 408 30.53 1.77 11.59
CA ASN A 408 29.99 2.86 12.41
C ASN A 408 29.55 2.41 13.81
N ILE A 409 29.08 1.17 13.93
CA ILE A 409 28.50 0.65 15.18
C ILE A 409 29.50 -0.23 15.95
N SER A 410 30.32 -1.02 15.25
CA SER A 410 31.30 -1.92 15.88
C SER A 410 32.53 -1.20 16.44
N THR A 411 32.83 0.02 15.99
CA THR A 411 33.96 0.77 16.57
C THR A 411 33.59 1.26 17.97
N GLU A 412 34.16 0.60 18.97
CA GLU A 412 33.99 0.82 20.43
C GLU A 412 34.21 2.27 20.90
N SER A 413 34.81 3.13 20.07
CA SER A 413 35.23 4.49 20.47
C SER A 413 34.13 5.56 20.45
N ARG A 414 32.88 5.23 20.10
CA ARG A 414 31.84 6.25 19.83
C ARG A 414 30.73 6.38 20.88
N SER A 415 30.33 5.32 21.58
CA SER A 415 29.24 5.39 22.58
C SER A 415 29.18 4.15 23.48
N GLU A 416 28.81 4.34 24.76
CA GLU A 416 28.51 3.25 25.70
C GLU A 416 27.32 2.38 25.28
N SER A 417 26.44 2.90 24.42
CA SER A 417 25.21 2.23 23.95
C SER A 417 25.38 1.41 22.66
N ALA A 418 26.58 1.43 22.06
CA ALA A 418 26.89 0.71 20.82
C ALA A 418 26.74 -0.83 20.90
N PRO A 419 27.09 -1.49 22.02
CA PRO A 419 26.94 -2.94 22.14
C PRO A 419 25.48 -3.41 22.04
N ASP A 420 24.54 -2.65 22.59
CA ASP A 420 23.11 -3.02 22.57
C ASP A 420 22.46 -2.79 21.20
N ALA A 421 22.87 -1.72 20.50
CA ALA A 421 22.48 -1.50 19.11
C ALA A 421 23.04 -2.60 18.19
N TYR A 422 24.30 -3.01 18.40
CA TYR A 422 24.90 -4.12 17.65
C TYR A 422 24.19 -5.46 17.94
N LEU A 423 23.83 -5.72 19.19
CA LEU A 423 23.05 -6.89 19.55
C LEU A 423 21.69 -6.89 18.85
N ALA A 424 20.97 -5.76 18.84
CA ALA A 424 19.71 -5.64 18.13
C ALA A 424 19.87 -5.94 16.62
N LEU A 425 20.97 -5.49 16.00
CA LEU A 425 21.25 -5.75 14.57
C LEU A 425 21.38 -7.24 14.29
N LEU A 426 22.14 -7.94 15.13
CA LEU A 426 22.30 -9.39 15.00
C LEU A 426 20.94 -10.09 15.16
N LEU A 427 20.15 -9.70 16.17
CA LEU A 427 18.85 -10.33 16.44
C LEU A 427 17.83 -10.14 15.31
N GLU A 428 17.92 -9.04 14.56
CA GLU A 428 17.07 -8.76 13.40
C GLU A 428 17.67 -9.21 12.06
N GLY A 429 18.72 -10.04 12.08
CA GLY A 429 19.26 -10.68 10.89
C GLY A 429 20.15 -9.78 10.02
N PHE A 430 21.00 -8.96 10.66
CA PHE A 430 22.00 -8.15 9.95
C PHE A 430 22.78 -8.97 8.91
N PRO A 431 22.93 -8.51 7.66
CA PRO A 431 23.49 -9.30 6.56
C PRO A 431 25.02 -9.43 6.65
N LEU A 432 25.51 -10.21 7.63
CA LEU A 432 26.94 -10.44 7.86
C LEU A 432 27.66 -11.01 6.62
N ASP A 433 26.96 -11.76 5.77
CA ASP A 433 27.52 -12.31 4.53
C ASP A 433 27.84 -11.26 3.45
N PHE A 434 27.36 -10.03 3.63
CA PHE A 434 27.71 -8.92 2.72
C PHE A 434 29.04 -8.26 3.11
N LEU A 435 29.56 -8.56 4.29
CA LEU A 435 30.89 -8.12 4.72
C LEU A 435 31.99 -8.89 3.99
N THR A 436 33.19 -8.32 3.92
CA THR A 436 34.37 -9.04 3.41
C THR A 436 34.73 -10.19 4.35
N ASP A 437 35.31 -11.27 3.82
CA ASP A 437 35.63 -12.46 4.63
C ASP A 437 36.52 -12.13 5.85
N ARG A 438 37.42 -11.15 5.72
CA ARG A 438 38.22 -10.65 6.83
C ARG A 438 37.34 -10.07 7.95
N ILE A 439 36.50 -9.08 7.63
CA ILE A 439 35.64 -8.41 8.61
C ILE A 439 34.65 -9.40 9.23
N LYS A 440 34.05 -10.27 8.40
CA LYS A 440 33.14 -11.32 8.84
C LYS A 440 33.80 -12.28 9.84
N ASN A 441 35.02 -12.75 9.54
CA ASN A 441 35.76 -13.65 10.42
C ASN A 441 36.19 -12.96 11.73
N ASP A 442 36.57 -11.68 11.66
CA ASP A 442 36.92 -10.89 12.84
C ASP A 442 35.69 -10.69 13.75
N ALA A 443 34.53 -10.35 13.16
CA ALA A 443 33.25 -10.23 13.87
C ALA A 443 32.84 -11.54 14.54
N LYS A 444 32.96 -12.66 13.82
CA LYS A 444 32.66 -14.01 14.33
C LYS A 444 33.54 -14.34 15.55
N LYS A 445 34.86 -14.14 15.44
CA LYS A 445 35.80 -14.39 16.54
C LYS A 445 35.49 -13.54 17.77
N GLN A 446 35.13 -12.26 17.57
CA GLN A 446 34.77 -11.38 18.67
C GLN A 446 33.51 -11.87 19.39
N ILE A 447 32.44 -12.23 18.66
CA ILE A 447 31.20 -12.76 19.25
C ILE A 447 31.46 -14.04 20.05
N ILE A 448 32.31 -14.94 19.53
CA ILE A 448 32.68 -16.19 20.22
C ILE A 448 33.50 -15.90 21.49
N ALA A 449 34.45 -14.96 21.42
CA ALA A 449 35.24 -14.57 22.59
C ALA A 449 34.36 -13.95 23.68
N ASP A 450 33.41 -13.09 23.32
CA ASP A 450 32.46 -12.48 24.25
C ASP A 450 31.53 -13.53 24.89
N PHE A 451 31.11 -14.54 24.11
CA PHE A 451 30.35 -15.67 24.63
C PHE A 451 31.16 -16.48 25.64
N PHE A 452 32.40 -16.86 25.31
CA PHE A 452 33.26 -17.63 26.23
C PHE A 452 33.54 -16.88 27.53
N HIS A 453 33.86 -15.59 27.41
CA HIS A 453 34.06 -14.72 28.57
C HIS A 453 32.80 -14.65 29.45
N PHE A 454 31.61 -14.60 28.85
CA PHE A 454 30.35 -14.59 29.59
C PHE A 454 30.09 -15.90 30.34
N ILE A 455 30.25 -17.05 29.68
CA ILE A 455 29.94 -18.35 30.30
C ILE A 455 30.94 -18.73 31.39
N GLU A 456 32.22 -18.33 31.26
CA GLU A 456 33.26 -18.58 32.26
C GLU A 456 33.00 -17.77 33.54
N ASN A 457 32.57 -16.52 33.39
CA ASN A 457 32.30 -15.62 34.52
C ASN A 457 30.87 -15.71 35.06
N PHE A 458 30.01 -16.58 34.49
CA PHE A 458 28.59 -16.66 34.87
C PHE A 458 28.36 -17.00 36.35
N ASN A 459 29.30 -17.69 37.01
CA ASN A 459 29.20 -18.08 38.41
C ASN A 459 29.65 -16.99 39.39
N GLU A 460 30.41 -16.00 38.93
CA GLU A 460 30.80 -14.86 39.74
C GLU A 460 29.58 -13.92 39.91
N LYS A 461 29.50 -13.15 41.02
CA LYS A 461 28.44 -12.13 41.17
C LYS A 461 28.48 -11.26 39.90
N PRO A 462 27.32 -10.93 39.28
CA PRO A 462 27.30 -10.21 38.02
C PRO A 462 28.12 -8.94 38.21
N SER A 463 29.33 -8.94 37.65
CA SER A 463 30.17 -7.77 37.68
C SER A 463 29.46 -6.71 36.86
N ASN A 464 29.45 -5.46 37.34
CA ASN A 464 29.02 -4.28 36.58
C ASN A 464 29.90 -4.02 35.33
N SER A 465 30.57 -5.06 34.80
CA SER A 465 31.54 -5.00 33.70
C SER A 465 31.00 -5.59 32.39
N SER A 466 29.71 -5.94 32.30
CA SER A 466 29.14 -6.34 31.02
C SER A 466 29.01 -5.12 30.12
N ARG A 467 29.58 -5.22 28.90
CA ARG A 467 29.43 -4.21 27.84
C ARG A 467 27.97 -3.97 27.43
N HIS A 468 27.09 -4.90 27.76
CA HIS A 468 25.66 -4.84 27.47
C HIS A 468 24.86 -4.50 28.71
N THR A 469 23.75 -3.79 28.52
CA THR A 469 22.77 -3.53 29.60
C THR A 469 21.98 -4.79 29.98
N VAL A 470 21.94 -5.81 29.12
CA VAL A 470 21.10 -6.99 29.30
C VAL A 470 21.90 -8.26 29.62
N LEU A 471 21.53 -8.92 30.72
CA LEU A 471 22.12 -10.19 31.16
C LEU A 471 21.97 -11.27 30.09
N GLY A 472 23.05 -11.89 29.63
CA GLY A 472 23.01 -12.97 28.64
C GLY A 472 23.11 -12.51 27.18
N ALA A 473 23.25 -11.21 26.92
CA ALA A 473 23.45 -10.65 25.59
C ALA A 473 24.44 -11.43 24.69
N PRO A 474 25.62 -11.88 25.17
CA PRO A 474 26.54 -12.67 24.34
C PRO A 474 25.98 -14.01 23.84
N VAL A 475 25.07 -14.64 24.59
CA VAL A 475 24.37 -15.87 24.17
C VAL A 475 23.42 -15.58 23.01
N PHE A 476 22.63 -14.50 23.12
CA PHE A 476 21.72 -14.07 22.04
C PHE A 476 22.49 -13.66 20.79
N ALA A 477 23.60 -12.92 20.95
CA ALA A 477 24.48 -12.53 19.84
C ALA A 477 25.04 -13.74 19.08
N LEU A 478 25.56 -14.74 19.80
CA LEU A 478 26.11 -15.95 19.19
C LEU A 478 25.03 -16.77 18.48
N SER A 479 23.88 -16.99 19.14
CA SER A 479 22.76 -17.70 18.54
C SER A 479 22.26 -17.03 17.25
N ALA A 480 22.12 -15.70 17.26
CA ALA A 480 21.72 -14.94 16.08
C ALA A 480 22.79 -15.00 14.96
N CYS A 481 24.06 -14.85 15.31
CA CYS A 481 25.18 -14.97 14.36
C CYS A 481 25.20 -16.35 13.67
N LEU A 482 24.99 -17.43 14.43
CA LEU A 482 24.88 -18.79 13.91
C LEU A 482 23.71 -18.96 12.93
N ARG A 483 22.55 -18.33 13.21
CA ARG A 483 21.38 -18.33 12.31
C ARG A 483 21.68 -17.60 11.01
N ILE A 484 22.33 -16.44 11.09
CA ILE A 484 22.64 -15.60 9.93
C ILE A 484 23.59 -16.33 8.98
N LEU A 485 24.68 -16.89 9.54
CA LEU A 485 25.75 -17.48 8.74
C LEU A 485 25.47 -18.93 8.31
N ASP A 486 24.38 -19.55 8.80
CA ASP A 486 24.04 -20.96 8.59
C ASP A 486 25.23 -21.92 8.75
N THR A 487 26.02 -21.72 9.82
CA THR A 487 27.24 -22.50 10.08
C THR A 487 27.20 -23.22 11.42
N SER A 488 27.73 -24.44 11.46
CA SER A 488 28.16 -25.09 12.70
C SER A 488 29.51 -24.53 13.13
N ILE A 489 29.65 -24.13 14.40
CA ILE A 489 30.93 -23.65 14.94
C ILE A 489 31.60 -24.80 15.71
N SER A 490 32.65 -25.38 15.14
CA SER A 490 33.50 -26.40 15.80
C SER A 490 34.27 -25.86 17.00
N GLU A 491 34.31 -24.54 17.18
CA GLU A 491 34.99 -23.86 18.29
C GLU A 491 34.16 -23.85 19.58
N ILE A 492 32.87 -24.25 19.54
CA ILE A 492 32.03 -24.34 20.74
C ILE A 492 32.37 -25.63 21.48
N ASP A 493 32.93 -25.48 22.69
CA ASP A 493 33.47 -26.59 23.46
C ASP A 493 32.57 -27.03 24.63
N THR A 494 33.06 -28.02 25.36
CA THR A 494 32.41 -28.62 26.54
C THR A 494 32.10 -27.63 27.67
N LYS A 495 32.73 -26.44 27.72
CA LYS A 495 32.41 -25.40 28.71
C LYS A 495 30.97 -24.92 28.57
N THR A 496 30.42 -24.96 27.35
CA THR A 496 29.02 -24.63 27.08
C THR A 496 28.07 -25.55 27.82
N LEU A 497 28.35 -26.86 27.88
CA LEU A 497 27.54 -27.83 28.62
C LEU A 497 27.61 -27.59 30.14
N LYS A 498 28.80 -27.28 30.66
CA LYS A 498 28.97 -26.90 32.07
C LYS A 498 28.18 -25.63 32.41
N PHE A 499 28.15 -24.66 31.51
CA PHE A 499 27.35 -23.45 31.66
C PHE A 499 25.84 -23.77 31.71
N VAL A 500 25.34 -24.65 30.84
CA VAL A 500 23.94 -25.09 30.86
C VAL A 500 23.56 -25.71 32.21
N VAL A 501 24.39 -26.61 32.76
CA VAL A 501 24.13 -27.21 34.09
C VAL A 501 24.03 -26.12 35.17
N ASN A 502 24.97 -25.16 35.19
CA ASN A 502 24.94 -24.05 36.14
C ASN A 502 23.71 -23.16 35.96
N LEU A 503 23.30 -22.90 34.72
CA LEU A 503 22.12 -22.11 34.38
C LEU A 503 20.83 -22.80 34.85
N ILE A 504 20.69 -24.10 34.63
CA ILE A 504 19.56 -24.91 35.11
C ILE A 504 19.51 -24.88 36.65
N GLN A 505 20.65 -25.00 37.32
CA GLN A 505 20.70 -24.93 38.79
C GLN A 505 20.28 -23.55 39.31
N LYS A 506 20.75 -22.46 38.70
CA LYS A 506 20.32 -21.09 39.05
C LYS A 506 18.84 -20.85 38.75
N TYR A 507 18.33 -21.37 37.63
CA TYR A 507 16.92 -21.34 37.28
C TYR A 507 16.06 -22.02 38.36
N LYS A 508 16.41 -23.25 38.76
CA LYS A 508 15.71 -24.00 39.82
C LYS A 508 15.73 -23.30 41.18
N ASN A 509 16.82 -22.58 41.47
CA ASN A 509 17.02 -21.90 42.76
C ASN A 509 16.50 -20.46 42.80
N SER A 510 16.09 -19.87 41.66
CA SER A 510 15.56 -18.52 41.60
C SER A 510 14.15 -18.46 42.20
N LYS A 511 13.94 -17.52 43.14
CA LYS A 511 12.61 -17.25 43.73
C LYS A 511 11.84 -16.15 43.00
N ASP A 512 12.55 -15.32 42.24
CA ASP A 512 11.97 -14.23 41.46
C ASP A 512 11.56 -14.72 40.06
N GLU A 513 10.33 -14.41 39.67
CA GLU A 513 9.73 -14.87 38.41
C GLU A 513 10.41 -14.23 37.20
N ALA A 514 10.65 -12.90 37.23
CA ALA A 514 11.32 -12.20 36.13
C ALA A 514 12.75 -12.72 35.90
N THR A 515 13.50 -12.99 36.97
CA THR A 515 14.83 -13.58 36.88
C THR A 515 14.80 -15.01 36.35
N ARG A 516 13.78 -15.79 36.74
CA ARG A 516 13.57 -17.16 36.26
C ARG A 516 13.24 -17.19 34.77
N ASP A 517 12.34 -16.31 34.32
CA ASP A 517 11.98 -16.18 32.91
C ASP A 517 13.22 -15.80 32.08
N ARG A 518 14.04 -14.87 32.58
CA ARG A 518 15.30 -14.49 31.94
C ARG A 518 16.27 -15.67 31.78
N TYR A 519 16.43 -16.49 32.81
CA TYR A 519 17.24 -17.71 32.71
C TYR A 519 16.65 -18.74 31.74
N SER A 520 15.33 -18.84 31.64
CA SER A 520 14.65 -19.69 30.66
C SER A 520 14.96 -19.27 29.23
N GLU A 521 14.93 -17.97 28.94
CA GLU A 521 15.26 -17.44 27.61
C GLU A 521 16.72 -17.71 27.23
N ILE A 522 17.65 -17.45 28.16
CA ILE A 522 19.07 -17.75 27.96
C ILE A 522 19.28 -19.25 27.72
N LEU A 523 18.56 -20.10 28.46
CA LEU A 523 18.64 -21.56 28.30
C LEU A 523 18.15 -21.98 26.90
N SER A 524 17.00 -21.46 26.46
CA SER A 524 16.45 -21.72 25.13
C SER A 524 17.45 -21.37 24.02
N GLU A 525 18.06 -20.19 24.10
CA GLU A 525 19.06 -19.77 23.12
C GLU A 525 20.34 -20.60 23.19
N THR A 526 20.78 -20.98 24.38
CA THR A 526 21.94 -21.87 24.56
C THR A 526 21.70 -23.26 23.97
N LEU A 527 20.49 -23.79 24.12
CA LEU A 527 20.09 -25.04 23.48
C LEU A 527 20.06 -24.92 21.95
N SER A 528 19.62 -23.77 21.41
CA SER A 528 19.71 -23.50 19.96
C SER A 528 21.15 -23.41 19.44
N ILE A 529 22.10 -22.99 20.27
CA ILE A 529 23.53 -23.02 19.94
C ILE A 529 24.02 -24.47 19.92
N ILE A 530 23.70 -25.24 20.95
CA ILE A 530 24.11 -26.65 21.07
C ILE A 530 23.53 -27.50 19.93
N SER A 531 22.27 -27.29 19.53
CA SER A 531 21.65 -28.04 18.44
C SER A 531 22.35 -27.86 17.09
N ARG A 532 23.18 -26.81 16.94
CA ARG A 532 24.00 -26.55 15.74
C ARG A 532 25.43 -27.05 15.86
N SER A 533 25.81 -27.68 16.98
CA SER A 533 27.14 -28.26 17.20
C SER A 533 27.04 -29.77 17.42
N GLU A 534 27.31 -30.52 16.35
CA GLU A 534 27.26 -31.99 16.34
C GLU A 534 28.23 -32.62 17.37
N GLN A 535 29.33 -31.94 17.67
CA GLN A 535 30.35 -32.37 18.64
C GLN A 535 29.86 -32.32 20.10
N LEU A 536 28.92 -31.45 20.43
CA LEU A 536 28.38 -31.35 21.79
C LEU A 536 27.33 -32.42 22.05
N TYR A 537 26.58 -32.82 21.02
CA TYR A 537 25.56 -33.86 21.13
C TYR A 537 26.16 -35.23 21.46
N THR A 538 27.37 -35.50 20.97
CA THR A 538 28.09 -36.77 21.18
C THR A 538 29.00 -36.76 22.40
N CYS A 539 29.04 -35.66 23.16
CA CYS A 539 29.90 -35.50 24.32
C CYS A 539 29.29 -36.18 25.57
N GLN A 540 30.10 -36.94 26.32
CA GLN A 540 29.69 -37.57 27.60
C GLN A 540 29.14 -36.57 28.63
N GLN A 541 29.55 -35.30 28.58
CA GLN A 541 29.04 -34.27 29.49
C GLN A 541 27.58 -33.88 29.21
N MET A 542 27.03 -34.26 28.05
CA MET A 542 25.63 -34.04 27.70
C MET A 542 24.69 -34.85 28.61
N ASP A 543 25.15 -36.00 29.12
CA ASP A 543 24.38 -36.82 30.07
C ASP A 543 24.06 -36.03 31.36
N ASN A 544 24.97 -35.17 31.80
CA ASN A 544 24.78 -34.29 32.97
C ASN A 544 23.78 -33.16 32.72
N VAL A 545 23.47 -32.84 31.46
CA VAL A 545 22.46 -31.84 31.08
C VAL A 545 21.08 -32.48 31.00
N ILE A 546 21.01 -33.75 30.55
CA ILE A 546 19.78 -34.51 30.39
C ILE A 546 19.22 -35.00 31.74
N THR A 547 20.12 -35.35 32.67
CA THR A 547 19.78 -35.83 34.03
C THR A 547 19.54 -34.68 35.01
#